data_AF-A0A0L0FBW9-F1
#
_entry.id   AF-A0A0L0FBW9-F1
#
_cell.length_a   1.000
_cell.length_b   1.000
_cell.length_c   1.000
_cell.angle_alpha   90.00
_cell.angle_beta   90.00
_cell.angle_gamma   90.00
#
_symmetry.space_group_name_H-M   'P 1'
#
loop_
_entity.id
_entity.type
_entity.pdbx_description
1 polymer ?
#
loop_
_entity_poly.entity_id
_entity_poly.type
_entity_poly.pdbx_seq_one_letter_code
_entity_poly.pdbx_strand_id
1 'polypeptide(L)'
;MSRSISYMRQMPRNNIRIVAPTPKPLPLRLITNFINLYKGDTSERNSAVLKLSEWLTANGSDISIVRVGKSTSGGLGVFARENVEKGKSLFKIAQKCVMSSEKLKLHAYGKLILAAAKQAELPVPSDELVLQICMAVGRKDPTFHFYPFLNALPTHAPDPVNWEESEKEWLMGSTAHFTIAETLASLKESADALTVAIVSYAQ
;
A
#
# COMPACT_ATOMS: atom_id res chain seq x y z
N MET A 1 9.56 28.31 -53.65
CA MET A 1 8.17 28.44 -54.14
C MET A 1 7.29 27.44 -53.42
N SER A 2 6.29 27.95 -52.71
CA SER A 2 5.35 27.23 -51.85
C SER A 2 4.36 26.40 -52.67
N ARG A 3 4.12 25.14 -52.28
CA ARG A 3 2.88 24.41 -52.59
C ARG A 3 2.48 23.56 -51.39
N SER A 4 1.50 24.09 -50.67
CA SER A 4 0.73 23.44 -49.62
C SER A 4 -0.15 22.34 -50.22
N ILE A 5 -0.17 21.15 -49.61
CA ILE A 5 -1.14 20.10 -49.91
C ILE A 5 -1.91 19.79 -48.62
N SER A 6 -3.10 20.35 -48.54
CA SER A 6 -4.14 20.00 -47.58
C SER A 6 -4.83 18.72 -48.03
N TYR A 7 -4.90 17.71 -47.15
CA TYR A 7 -5.92 16.66 -47.21
C TYR A 7 -6.47 16.41 -45.81
N MET A 8 -7.50 17.17 -45.44
CA MET A 8 -8.44 16.77 -44.39
C MET A 8 -9.47 15.82 -45.04
N ARG A 9 -9.43 14.53 -44.69
CA ARG A 9 -10.62 13.68 -44.78
C ARG A 9 -11.43 13.87 -43.50
N GLN A 10 -12.56 14.57 -43.61
CA GLN A 10 -13.58 14.59 -42.57
C GLN A 10 -14.22 13.20 -42.47
N MET A 11 -14.11 12.57 -41.30
CA MET A 11 -14.93 11.40 -40.95
C MET A 11 -16.26 11.87 -40.32
N PRO A 12 -17.39 11.20 -40.61
CA PRO A 12 -18.68 11.56 -40.03
C PRO A 12 -18.69 11.30 -38.51
N ARG A 13 -19.04 12.33 -37.74
CA ARG A 13 -19.26 12.24 -36.30
C ARG A 13 -20.58 11.50 -36.04
N ASN A 14 -20.52 10.18 -35.87
CA ASN A 14 -21.60 9.44 -35.24
C ASN A 14 -21.64 9.82 -33.76
N ASN A 15 -22.67 10.56 -33.36
CA ASN A 15 -22.96 10.88 -31.96
C ASN A 15 -23.43 9.62 -31.22
N ILE A 16 -22.49 8.80 -30.75
CA ILE A 16 -22.78 7.76 -29.77
C ILE A 16 -22.93 8.45 -28.41
N ARG A 17 -24.18 8.68 -27.98
CA ARG A 17 -24.48 9.05 -26.59
C ARG A 17 -24.31 7.79 -25.72
N ILE A 18 -23.17 7.66 -25.05
CA ILE A 18 -23.02 6.73 -23.93
C ILE A 18 -23.74 7.37 -22.74
N VAL A 19 -24.96 6.92 -22.47
CA VAL A 19 -25.65 7.23 -21.22
C VAL A 19 -25.02 6.33 -20.16
N ALA A 20 -24.19 6.90 -19.29
CA ALA A 20 -23.69 6.19 -18.12
C ALA A 20 -24.89 5.72 -17.28
N PRO A 21 -24.99 4.44 -16.89
CA PRO A 21 -26.05 4.00 -16.00
C PRO A 21 -25.94 4.78 -14.70
N THR A 22 -27.06 5.31 -14.23
CA THR A 22 -27.15 5.94 -12.90
C THR A 22 -26.65 4.93 -11.87
N PRO A 23 -25.62 5.27 -11.06
CA PRO A 23 -25.10 4.33 -10.09
C PRO A 23 -26.21 3.95 -9.12
N LYS A 24 -26.56 2.66 -9.08
CA LYS A 24 -27.48 2.15 -8.07
C LYS A 24 -26.86 2.43 -6.69
N PRO A 25 -27.59 3.05 -5.75
CA PRO A 25 -27.05 3.28 -4.42
C PRO A 25 -26.66 1.93 -3.80
N LEU A 26 -25.43 1.86 -3.28
CA LEU A 26 -24.92 0.67 -2.63
C LEU A 26 -25.88 0.26 -1.50
N PRO A 27 -26.31 -1.03 -1.43
CA PRO A 27 -27.12 -1.52 -0.34
C PRO A 27 -26.51 -1.16 1.02
N LEU A 28 -27.30 -0.62 1.96
CA LEU A 28 -26.83 -0.24 3.30
C LEU A 28 -26.11 -1.39 4.05
N ARG A 29 -26.43 -2.65 3.73
CA ARG A 29 -25.71 -3.83 4.24
C ARG A 29 -24.24 -3.88 3.81
N LEU A 30 -23.88 -3.40 2.62
CA LEU A 30 -22.50 -3.32 2.14
C LEU A 30 -21.71 -2.22 2.85
N ILE A 31 -22.31 -1.05 3.09
CA ILE A 31 -21.69 0.00 3.92
C ILE A 31 -21.42 -0.56 5.33
N THR A 32 -22.37 -1.31 5.87
CA THR A 32 -22.25 -1.90 7.22
C THR A 32 -21.19 -3.00 7.27
N ASN A 33 -21.06 -3.84 6.22
CA ASN A 33 -20.03 -4.87 6.13
C ASN A 33 -18.63 -4.30 5.89
N PHE A 34 -18.47 -3.29 5.02
CA PHE A 34 -17.22 -2.54 4.89
C PHE A 34 -16.80 -1.96 6.25
N ILE A 35 -17.71 -1.25 6.94
CA ILE A 35 -17.46 -0.69 8.28
C ILE A 35 -17.11 -1.79 9.31
N ASN A 36 -17.72 -2.98 9.21
CA ASN A 36 -17.46 -4.09 10.13
C ASN A 36 -16.15 -4.84 9.82
N LEU A 37 -15.70 -4.93 8.56
CA LEU A 37 -14.37 -5.43 8.19
C LEU A 37 -13.26 -4.61 8.88
N TYR A 38 -13.49 -3.31 9.06
CA TYR A 38 -12.59 -2.39 9.78
C TYR A 38 -12.65 -2.48 11.32
N LYS A 39 -13.57 -3.28 11.88
CA LYS A 39 -13.67 -3.50 13.34
C LYS A 39 -12.76 -4.62 13.85
N GLY A 40 -12.18 -5.42 12.94
CA GLY A 40 -11.21 -6.47 13.26
C GLY A 40 -9.97 -5.91 13.94
N ASP A 41 -9.83 -6.26 15.21
CA ASP A 41 -8.70 -6.01 16.11
C ASP A 41 -8.38 -4.55 16.45
N THR A 42 -9.22 -3.97 17.32
CA THR A 42 -9.00 -2.61 17.84
C THR A 42 -8.24 -2.56 19.15
N SER A 43 -7.99 -3.67 19.85
CA SER A 43 -7.26 -3.64 21.13
C SER A 43 -5.74 -3.73 20.90
N GLU A 44 -5.30 -4.77 20.20
CA GLU A 44 -3.87 -5.03 20.00
C GLU A 44 -3.27 -4.01 19.03
N ARG A 45 -3.98 -3.67 17.94
CA ARG A 45 -3.56 -2.60 17.03
C ARG A 45 -3.49 -1.24 17.72
N ASN A 46 -4.40 -0.93 18.65
CA ASN A 46 -4.30 0.32 19.42
C ASN A 46 -3.03 0.32 20.28
N SER A 47 -2.71 -0.79 20.93
CA SER A 47 -1.46 -0.94 21.68
C SER A 47 -0.24 -0.78 20.77
N ALA A 48 -0.25 -1.38 19.58
CA ALA A 48 0.83 -1.25 18.60
C ALA A 48 1.01 0.21 18.13
N VAL A 49 -0.07 0.95 17.92
CA VAL A 49 -0.01 2.36 17.50
C VAL A 49 0.46 3.29 18.63
N LEU A 50 0.15 2.97 19.88
CA LEU A 50 0.74 3.68 21.03
C LEU A 50 2.27 3.46 21.07
N LYS A 51 2.72 2.22 20.92
CA LYS A 51 4.16 1.89 20.82
C LYS A 51 4.84 2.59 19.64
N LEU A 52 4.16 2.71 18.49
CA LEU A 52 4.65 3.50 17.36
C LEU A 52 4.84 4.98 17.74
N SER A 53 3.87 5.57 18.45
CA SER A 53 3.93 6.97 18.87
C SER A 53 5.13 7.22 19.80
N GLU A 54 5.34 6.33 20.78
CA GLU A 54 6.50 6.36 21.68
C GLU A 54 7.81 6.24 20.91
N TRP A 55 7.90 5.28 19.99
CA TRP A 55 9.08 5.08 19.15
C TRP A 55 9.39 6.29 18.27
N LEU A 56 8.38 6.92 17.67
CA LEU A 56 8.54 8.13 16.87
C LEU A 56 9.13 9.28 17.70
N THR A 57 8.57 9.53 18.89
CA THR A 57 9.06 10.58 19.80
C THR A 57 10.47 10.29 20.29
N ALA A 58 10.76 9.06 20.70
CA ALA A 58 12.11 8.64 21.09
C ALA A 58 13.14 8.81 19.95
N ASN A 59 12.68 8.82 18.70
CA ASN A 59 13.50 9.05 17.53
C ASN A 59 13.50 10.51 17.04
N GLY A 60 12.99 11.46 17.83
CA GLY A 60 13.07 12.89 17.51
C GLY A 60 11.99 13.38 16.54
N SER A 61 10.91 12.60 16.37
CA SER A 61 9.71 13.07 15.69
C SER A 61 8.87 13.92 16.64
N ASP A 62 8.29 15.01 16.12
CA ASP A 62 7.33 15.83 16.84
C ASP A 62 5.91 15.48 16.39
N ILE A 63 5.19 14.79 17.26
CA ILE A 63 3.78 14.40 17.06
C ILE A 63 2.90 14.91 18.22
N SER A 64 3.39 15.90 18.96
CA SER A 64 2.81 16.35 20.24
C SER A 64 1.37 16.84 20.11
N ILE A 65 1.05 17.52 19.00
CA ILE A 65 -0.27 18.11 18.76
C ILE A 65 -1.28 17.15 18.12
N VAL A 66 -0.88 15.90 17.85
CA VAL A 66 -1.76 14.88 17.28
C VAL A 66 -1.98 13.71 18.23
N ARG A 67 -3.10 13.02 18.05
CA ARG A 67 -3.46 11.78 18.74
C ARG A 67 -4.03 10.79 17.74
N VAL A 68 -3.88 9.51 18.02
CA VAL A 68 -4.58 8.48 17.26
C VAL A 68 -5.93 8.21 17.90
N GLY A 69 -6.95 8.04 17.07
CA GLY A 69 -8.31 7.71 17.50
C GLY A 69 -9.04 6.86 16.47
N LYS A 70 -10.26 6.43 16.82
CA LYS A 70 -11.16 5.78 15.86
C LYS A 70 -11.79 6.84 14.96
N SER A 71 -11.83 6.59 13.65
CA SER A 71 -12.54 7.44 12.69
C SER A 71 -14.04 7.08 12.65
N THR A 72 -14.87 8.08 12.37
CA THR A 72 -16.30 7.90 12.10
C THR A 72 -16.56 7.08 10.83
N SER A 73 -15.62 7.11 9.88
CA SER A 73 -15.64 6.31 8.65
C SER A 73 -15.08 4.89 8.83
N GLY A 74 -14.71 4.49 10.04
CA GLY A 74 -14.04 3.22 10.32
C GLY A 74 -12.51 3.32 10.35
N GLY A 75 -11.87 2.39 11.05
CA GLY A 75 -10.42 2.34 11.20
C GLY A 75 -9.84 3.34 12.21
N LEU A 76 -8.50 3.46 12.20
CA LEU A 76 -7.76 4.43 13.00
C LEU A 76 -7.39 5.65 12.14
N GLY A 77 -7.44 6.82 12.75
CA GLY A 77 -7.06 8.08 12.14
C GLY A 77 -6.21 8.92 13.08
N VAL A 78 -5.64 9.99 12.53
CA VAL A 78 -4.86 10.99 13.26
C VAL A 78 -5.75 12.22 13.46
N PHE A 79 -5.86 12.68 14.69
CA PHE A 79 -6.70 13.80 15.10
C PHE A 79 -5.85 14.84 15.82
N ALA A 80 -6.19 16.11 15.64
CA ALA A 80 -5.57 17.16 16.43
C ALA A 80 -5.98 17.04 17.92
N ARG A 81 -5.07 17.39 18.82
CA ARG A 81 -5.36 17.54 20.27
C ARG A 81 -5.88 18.92 20.62
N GLU A 82 -5.58 19.89 19.76
CA GLU A 82 -5.87 21.30 19.94
C GLU A 82 -6.23 21.94 18.60
N ASN A 83 -6.64 23.20 18.61
CA ASN A 83 -6.95 23.94 17.39
C ASN A 83 -5.66 24.23 16.61
N VAL A 84 -5.67 23.91 15.32
CA VAL A 84 -4.53 24.13 14.44
C VAL A 84 -4.86 25.22 13.44
N GLU A 85 -4.05 26.27 13.42
CA GLU A 85 -4.16 27.33 12.42
C GLU A 85 -3.71 26.85 11.04
N LYS A 86 -4.36 27.38 10.00
CA LYS A 86 -3.98 27.12 8.62
C LYS A 86 -2.50 27.50 8.39
N GLY A 87 -1.74 26.59 7.79
CA GLY A 87 -0.32 26.79 7.47
C GLY A 87 0.66 26.38 8.57
N LYS A 88 0.18 26.01 9.77
CA LYS A 88 1.05 25.41 10.79
C LYS A 88 1.33 23.92 10.49
N SER A 89 2.55 23.50 10.78
CA SER A 89 2.97 22.09 10.66
C SER A 89 2.25 21.25 11.73
N LEU A 90 1.58 20.17 11.30
CA LEU A 90 0.84 19.28 12.20
C LEU A 90 1.74 18.29 12.96
N PHE A 91 2.80 17.83 12.32
CA PHE A 91 3.79 16.94 12.90
C PHE A 91 5.07 16.96 12.06
N LYS A 92 6.16 16.46 12.62
CA LYS A 92 7.44 16.26 11.92
C LYS A 92 7.90 14.84 12.18
N ILE A 93 8.18 14.08 11.12
CA ILE A 93 8.73 12.74 11.23
C ILE A 93 10.23 12.80 10.99
N ALA A 94 11.03 12.29 11.93
CA ALA A 94 12.47 12.22 11.77
C ALA A 94 12.82 11.29 10.60
N GLN A 95 13.76 11.70 9.74
CA GLN A 95 14.12 10.90 8.55
C GLN A 95 14.52 9.47 8.90
N LYS A 96 15.17 9.22 10.05
CA LYS A 96 15.51 7.86 10.50
C LYS A 96 14.30 6.95 10.79
N CYS A 97 13.11 7.51 10.96
CA CYS A 97 11.86 6.77 11.12
C CYS A 97 11.22 6.38 9.78
N VAL A 98 11.66 6.99 8.67
CA VAL A 98 11.14 6.69 7.33
C VAL A 98 11.80 5.42 6.80
N MET A 99 10.98 4.40 6.53
CA MET A 99 11.40 3.18 5.84
C MET A 99 11.40 3.44 4.33
N SER A 100 12.54 3.29 3.66
CA SER A 100 12.69 3.51 2.22
C SER A 100 13.46 2.36 1.58
N SER A 101 13.26 2.12 0.27
CA SER A 101 13.95 1.04 -0.45
C SER A 101 15.47 1.20 -0.38
N GLU A 102 16.00 2.42 -0.44
CA GLU A 102 17.43 2.70 -0.38
C GLU A 102 18.04 2.25 0.94
N LYS A 103 17.36 2.54 2.07
CA LYS A 103 17.82 2.08 3.39
C LYS A 103 17.77 0.56 3.50
N LEU A 104 16.72 -0.05 2.96
CA LEU A 104 16.52 -1.49 3.06
C LEU A 104 17.50 -2.27 2.20
N LYS A 105 17.86 -1.78 1.01
CA LYS A 105 18.93 -2.34 0.18
C LYS A 105 20.29 -2.35 0.88
N LEU A 106 20.54 -1.43 1.82
CA LEU A 106 21.74 -1.39 2.64
C LEU A 106 21.65 -2.28 3.90
N HIS A 107 20.42 -2.59 4.34
CA HIS A 107 20.14 -3.48 5.45
C HIS A 107 20.45 -4.95 5.11
N ALA A 108 20.64 -5.80 6.12
CA ALA A 108 20.95 -7.22 5.96
C ALA A 108 19.92 -7.94 5.07
N TYR A 109 18.62 -7.69 5.30
CA TYR A 109 17.53 -8.26 4.50
C TYR A 109 17.62 -7.87 3.02
N GLY A 110 17.76 -6.59 2.69
CA GLY A 110 17.86 -6.17 1.29
C GLY A 110 19.14 -6.68 0.62
N LYS A 111 20.27 -6.68 1.32
CA LYS A 111 21.52 -7.27 0.80
C LYS A 111 21.37 -8.74 0.47
N LEU A 112 20.72 -9.51 1.35
CA LEU A 112 20.46 -10.92 1.14
C LEU A 112 19.54 -11.16 -0.05
N ILE A 113 18.44 -10.40 -0.16
CA ILE A 113 17.52 -10.46 -1.31
C ILE A 113 18.26 -10.21 -2.63
N LEU A 114 19.06 -9.14 -2.70
CA LEU A 114 19.79 -8.77 -3.92
C LEU A 114 20.88 -9.79 -4.27
N ALA A 115 21.58 -10.34 -3.26
CA ALA A 115 22.60 -11.36 -3.46
C ALA A 115 21.98 -12.67 -3.97
N ALA A 116 20.87 -13.11 -3.38
CA ALA A 116 20.14 -14.29 -3.80
C ALA A 116 19.61 -14.17 -5.24
N ALA A 117 19.01 -13.03 -5.59
CA ALA A 117 18.55 -12.77 -6.95
C ALA A 117 19.70 -12.82 -7.96
N LYS A 118 20.85 -12.23 -7.61
CA LYS A 118 22.06 -12.25 -8.44
C LYS A 118 22.61 -13.67 -8.64
N GLN A 119 22.67 -14.47 -7.57
CA GLN A 119 23.17 -15.85 -7.65
C GLN A 119 22.26 -16.75 -8.49
N ALA A 120 20.95 -16.52 -8.44
CA ALA A 120 19.96 -17.25 -9.23
C ALA A 120 19.78 -16.70 -10.66
N GLU A 121 20.61 -15.72 -11.08
CA GLU A 121 20.52 -15.06 -12.39
C GLU A 121 19.12 -14.47 -12.70
N LEU A 122 18.40 -14.05 -11.65
CA LEU A 122 17.09 -13.42 -11.78
C LEU A 122 17.23 -11.94 -12.18
N PRO A 123 16.19 -11.36 -12.80
CA PRO A 123 16.10 -9.90 -12.97
C PRO A 123 16.30 -9.17 -11.64
N VAL A 124 16.95 -8.01 -11.69
CA VAL A 124 17.16 -7.19 -10.49
C VAL A 124 15.79 -6.86 -9.87
N PRO A 125 15.55 -7.21 -8.59
CA PRO A 125 14.28 -6.93 -7.94
C PRO A 125 13.98 -5.42 -7.92
N SER A 126 12.72 -5.07 -8.17
CA SER A 126 12.28 -3.69 -8.08
C SER A 126 12.35 -3.17 -6.63
N ASP A 127 12.47 -1.85 -6.47
CA ASP A 127 12.46 -1.19 -5.17
C ASP A 127 11.24 -1.52 -4.33
N GLU A 128 10.08 -1.62 -5.00
CA GLU A 128 8.82 -2.00 -4.38
C GLU A 128 8.86 -3.45 -3.88
N LEU A 129 9.37 -4.40 -4.67
CA LEU A 129 9.48 -5.80 -4.26
C LEU A 129 10.44 -5.97 -3.07
N VAL A 130 11.58 -5.28 -3.08
CA VAL A 130 12.53 -5.27 -1.95
C VAL A 130 11.86 -4.70 -0.70
N LEU A 131 11.13 -3.60 -0.84
CA LEU A 131 10.38 -3.00 0.27
C LEU A 131 9.35 -3.98 0.83
N GLN A 132 8.52 -4.58 -0.01
CA GLN A 132 7.46 -5.51 0.39
C GLN A 132 8.03 -6.75 1.13
N ILE A 133 9.09 -7.38 0.62
CA ILE A 133 9.71 -8.54 1.27
C ILE A 133 10.35 -8.12 2.61
N CYS A 134 11.06 -6.99 2.65
CA CYS A 134 11.62 -6.49 3.89
C CYS A 134 10.55 -6.14 4.93
N MET A 135 9.39 -5.63 4.50
CA MET A 135 8.24 -5.39 5.39
C MET A 135 7.68 -6.71 5.92
N ALA A 136 7.54 -7.73 5.06
CA ALA A 136 7.02 -9.03 5.46
C ALA A 136 7.92 -9.73 6.49
N VAL A 137 9.23 -9.78 6.22
CA VAL A 137 10.24 -10.37 7.13
C VAL A 137 10.38 -9.52 8.39
N GLY A 138 10.53 -8.19 8.23
CA GLY A 138 10.69 -7.25 9.33
C GLY A 138 9.50 -7.22 10.30
N ARG A 139 8.28 -7.54 9.83
CA ARG A 139 7.10 -7.67 10.69
C ARG A 139 7.16 -8.90 11.62
N LYS A 140 8.02 -9.87 11.32
CA LYS A 140 8.26 -11.07 12.15
C LYS A 140 9.48 -10.94 13.06
N ASP A 141 10.26 -9.87 12.93
CA ASP A 141 11.50 -9.64 13.67
C ASP A 141 11.38 -8.43 14.61
N PRO A 142 11.17 -8.65 15.92
CA PRO A 142 11.09 -7.57 16.92
C PRO A 142 12.37 -6.74 17.06
N THR A 143 13.52 -7.23 16.58
CA THR A 143 14.79 -6.52 16.64
C THR A 143 14.97 -5.54 15.48
N PHE A 144 14.12 -5.65 14.45
CA PHE A 144 14.17 -4.77 13.29
C PHE A 144 13.80 -3.34 13.68
N HIS A 145 14.62 -2.35 13.29
CA HIS A 145 14.42 -0.94 13.67
C HIS A 145 13.02 -0.41 13.34
N PHE A 146 12.43 -0.83 12.22
CA PHE A 146 11.11 -0.41 11.78
C PHE A 146 9.97 -1.28 12.34
N TYR A 147 10.25 -2.24 13.23
CA TYR A 147 9.24 -3.13 13.80
C TYR A 147 8.05 -2.39 14.44
N PRO A 148 8.21 -1.31 15.23
CA PRO A 148 7.07 -0.58 15.78
C PRO A 148 6.15 0.01 14.71
N PHE A 149 6.72 0.45 13.58
CA PHE A 149 5.96 0.91 12.42
C PHE A 149 5.21 -0.24 11.76
N LEU A 150 5.90 -1.35 11.46
CA LEU A 150 5.29 -2.50 10.78
C LEU A 150 4.20 -3.16 11.61
N ASN A 151 4.38 -3.23 12.93
CA ASN A 151 3.40 -3.81 13.85
C ASN A 151 2.14 -2.95 14.00
N ALA A 152 2.24 -1.64 13.76
CA ALA A 152 1.12 -0.71 13.79
C ALA A 152 0.29 -0.70 12.49
N LEU A 153 0.80 -1.29 11.39
CA LEU A 153 0.07 -1.36 10.13
C LEU A 153 -1.13 -2.29 10.21
N PRO A 154 -2.20 -2.03 9.43
CA PRO A 154 -3.29 -2.99 9.26
C PRO A 154 -2.78 -4.38 8.87
N THR A 155 -3.49 -5.42 9.32
CA THR A 155 -3.24 -6.81 8.90
C THR A 155 -3.80 -7.08 7.50
N HIS A 156 -4.89 -6.39 7.14
CA HIS A 156 -5.51 -6.45 5.83
C HIS A 156 -5.55 -5.05 5.21
N ALA A 157 -4.97 -4.90 4.02
CA ALA A 157 -5.13 -3.68 3.25
C ALA A 157 -6.48 -3.73 2.51
N PRO A 158 -7.21 -2.61 2.39
CA PRO A 158 -8.52 -2.58 1.75
C PRO A 158 -8.47 -2.69 0.21
N ASP A 159 -7.31 -3.08 -0.32
CA ASP A 159 -7.07 -3.21 -1.75
C ASP A 159 -7.84 -4.41 -2.34
N PRO A 160 -8.38 -4.30 -3.57
CA PRO A 160 -9.03 -5.41 -4.27
C PRO A 160 -8.23 -6.71 -4.35
N VAL A 161 -6.91 -6.64 -4.27
CA VAL A 161 -6.03 -7.81 -4.13
C VAL A 161 -6.43 -8.70 -2.94
N ASN A 162 -6.84 -8.10 -1.82
CA ASN A 162 -7.22 -8.79 -0.58
C ASN A 162 -8.71 -9.07 -0.46
N TRP A 163 -9.51 -8.74 -1.48
CA TRP A 163 -10.95 -9.01 -1.47
C TRP A 163 -11.21 -10.50 -1.64
N GLU A 164 -12.33 -10.95 -1.06
CA GLU A 164 -12.87 -12.28 -1.29
C GLU A 164 -13.28 -12.45 -2.77
N GLU A 165 -13.35 -13.69 -3.25
CA GLU A 165 -13.69 -13.94 -4.66
C GLU A 165 -15.06 -13.36 -5.02
N SER A 166 -16.03 -13.50 -4.12
CA SER A 166 -17.37 -12.92 -4.27
C SER A 166 -17.40 -11.39 -4.33
N GLU A 167 -16.38 -10.70 -3.83
CA GLU A 167 -16.23 -9.25 -3.91
C GLU A 167 -15.53 -8.85 -5.22
N LYS A 168 -14.58 -9.66 -5.70
CA LYS A 168 -13.92 -9.50 -7.01
C LYS A 168 -14.87 -9.72 -8.17
N GLU A 169 -15.87 -10.58 -8.01
CA GLU A 169 -16.94 -10.79 -9.00
C GLU A 169 -17.67 -9.49 -9.38
N TRP A 170 -17.75 -8.51 -8.47
CA TRP A 170 -18.38 -7.20 -8.75
C TRP A 170 -17.63 -6.38 -9.80
N LEU A 171 -16.35 -6.69 -10.01
CA LEU A 171 -15.52 -6.01 -10.99
C LEU A 171 -15.57 -6.70 -12.35
N MET A 172 -16.20 -7.88 -12.48
CA MET A 172 -16.24 -8.62 -13.74
C MET A 172 -16.76 -7.76 -14.90
N GLY A 173 -16.06 -7.84 -16.03
CA GLY A 173 -16.37 -7.03 -17.22
C GLY A 173 -15.83 -5.60 -17.17
N SER A 174 -15.22 -5.16 -16.07
CA SER A 174 -14.48 -3.90 -16.02
C SER A 174 -12.98 -4.11 -16.30
N THR A 175 -12.29 -3.05 -16.72
CA THR A 175 -10.82 -3.05 -16.85
C THR A 175 -10.12 -3.38 -15.52
N ALA A 176 -10.69 -2.95 -14.39
CA ALA A 176 -10.12 -3.17 -13.07
C ALA A 176 -9.97 -4.66 -12.75
N HIS A 177 -10.95 -5.50 -13.12
CA HIS A 177 -10.88 -6.94 -12.90
C HIS A 177 -9.67 -7.58 -13.59
N PHE A 178 -9.41 -7.22 -14.85
CA PHE A 178 -8.25 -7.73 -15.59
C PHE A 178 -6.93 -7.25 -14.98
N THR A 179 -6.83 -5.95 -14.67
CA THR A 179 -5.60 -5.39 -14.08
C THR A 179 -5.27 -6.00 -12.72
N ILE A 180 -6.27 -6.25 -11.87
CA ILE A 180 -6.06 -6.91 -10.57
C ILE A 180 -5.53 -8.33 -10.76
N ALA A 181 -6.13 -9.10 -11.67
CA ALA A 181 -5.71 -10.47 -11.95
C ALA A 181 -4.27 -10.54 -12.49
N GLU A 182 -3.93 -9.67 -13.45
CA GLU A 182 -2.56 -9.58 -14.01
C GLU A 182 -1.54 -9.18 -12.95
N THR A 183 -1.88 -8.18 -12.13
CA THR A 183 -1.00 -7.68 -11.05
C THR A 183 -0.76 -8.79 -10.02
N LEU A 184 -1.80 -9.52 -9.63
CA LEU A 184 -1.69 -10.64 -8.70
C LEU A 184 -0.80 -11.77 -9.23
N ALA A 185 -0.99 -12.13 -10.49
CA ALA A 185 -0.19 -13.17 -11.13
C ALA A 185 1.29 -12.78 -11.19
N SER A 186 1.58 -11.55 -11.65
CA SER A 186 2.96 -11.04 -11.77
C SER A 186 3.65 -10.91 -10.40
N LEU A 187 2.94 -10.40 -9.39
CA LEU A 187 3.48 -10.29 -8.03
C LEU A 187 3.79 -11.67 -7.44
N LYS A 188 2.87 -12.63 -7.62
CA LYS A 188 3.05 -13.99 -7.12
C LYS A 188 4.25 -14.67 -7.76
N GLU A 189 4.37 -14.62 -9.08
CA GLU A 189 5.50 -15.19 -9.80
C GLU A 189 6.84 -14.62 -9.33
N SER A 190 6.91 -13.28 -9.21
CA SER A 190 8.12 -12.59 -8.76
C SER A 190 8.48 -12.94 -7.31
N ALA A 191 7.48 -13.02 -6.42
CA ALA A 191 7.68 -13.38 -5.02
C ALA A 191 8.11 -14.84 -4.85
N ASP A 192 7.48 -15.77 -5.58
CA ASP A 192 7.80 -17.20 -5.51
C ASP A 192 9.23 -17.47 -6.00
N ALA A 193 9.63 -16.93 -7.15
CA ALA A 193 10.98 -17.08 -7.69
C ALA A 193 12.05 -16.56 -6.71
N LEU A 194 11.81 -15.39 -6.11
CA LEU A 194 12.74 -14.77 -5.19
C LEU A 194 12.78 -15.49 -3.83
N THR A 195 11.67 -16.04 -3.37
CA THR A 195 11.61 -16.85 -2.14
C THR A 195 12.47 -18.11 -2.28
N VAL A 196 12.36 -18.80 -3.42
CA VAL A 196 13.20 -19.98 -3.72
C VAL A 196 14.67 -19.59 -3.72
N ALA A 197 15.05 -18.51 -4.42
CA ALA A 197 16.43 -18.04 -4.48
C ALA A 197 17.00 -17.71 -3.09
N ILE A 198 16.20 -17.04 -2.23
CA ILE A 198 16.59 -16.68 -0.86
C ILE A 198 16.84 -17.93 -0.01
N VAL A 199 15.96 -18.92 -0.07
CA VAL A 199 16.09 -20.17 0.70
C VAL A 199 17.33 -20.94 0.26
N SER A 200 17.58 -21.04 -1.06
CA SER A 200 18.76 -21.72 -1.60
C SER A 200 20.07 -20.99 -1.29
N TYR A 201 20.05 -19.65 -1.24
CA TYR A 201 21.24 -18.86 -0.89
C TYR A 201 21.65 -19.01 0.59
N ALA A 202 20.68 -19.30 1.47
CA ALA A 202 20.91 -19.40 2.91
C ALA A 202 21.40 -20.79 3.38
N GLN A 203 21.48 -21.77 2.47
CA GLN A 203 21.98 -23.13 2.71
C GLN A 203 23.46 -23.24 2.32
#